data_AF-A0A430KQ84-F1
#
_entry.id   AF-A0A430KQ84-F1
#
_cell.length_a   1.000
_cell.length_b   1.000
_cell.length_c   1.000
_cell.angle_alpha   90.00
_cell.angle_beta   90.00
_cell.angle_gamma   90.00
#
_symmetry.space_group_name_H-M   'P 1'
#
loop_
_entity.id
_entity.type
_entity.pdbx_description
1 polymer ?
#
loop_
_entity_poly.entity_id
_entity_poly.type
_entity_poly.pdbx_seq_one_letter_code
_entity_poly.pdbx_strand_id
1 'polypeptide(L)'
;MSKKLKAVIIGPGNIGTDLLMKIKRSEWVEPVWMVGIDPESDGLKRAQAMGIKTTAEGVDGVLPHIIEDDIRVAFDATSAYVHAENSRKLNELGVIMIDLTPAAIGPFCVPPVNLVQHAKELEMNVNMVTCGGQATIPMVAAVSQVQPVEYGEIIATVSSKSAGPGTRKNIDEFTRTTASAVEKVGGAKQGKAIIIINPAEPPLLMRDTVHCLTESEPDQAAITASVQAMVKEVQKYVPGYRLVNGPVFDGNRVSMFMEVEGLGDYLPKYSGNLDIMTAAGLRTAEMFAEEANNGNITLPARG
;
A
#
# COMPACT_ATOMS: atom_id res chain seq x y z
N MET A 1 -8.71 -15.87 -22.64
CA MET A 1 -8.70 -15.83 -21.16
C MET A 1 -9.06 -14.42 -20.72
N SER A 2 -9.67 -14.25 -19.54
CA SER A 2 -9.95 -12.91 -19.00
C SER A 2 -8.63 -12.14 -18.83
N LYS A 3 -8.63 -10.83 -19.11
CA LYS A 3 -7.47 -9.95 -18.83
C LYS A 3 -7.23 -9.76 -17.33
N LYS A 4 -8.20 -10.13 -16.48
CA LYS A 4 -8.15 -9.90 -15.05
C LYS A 4 -7.38 -11.00 -14.31
N LEU A 5 -6.47 -10.62 -13.43
CA LEU A 5 -5.93 -11.53 -12.43
C LEU A 5 -6.98 -11.78 -11.36
N LYS A 6 -7.31 -13.05 -11.14
CA LYS A 6 -8.18 -13.44 -10.04
C LYS A 6 -7.44 -13.42 -8.72
N ALA A 7 -8.10 -12.91 -7.70
CA ALA A 7 -7.50 -12.56 -6.43
C ALA A 7 -8.15 -13.26 -5.24
N VAL A 8 -7.33 -13.56 -4.24
CA VAL A 8 -7.77 -13.85 -2.87
C VAL A 8 -7.37 -12.71 -1.94
N ILE A 9 -8.27 -12.33 -1.05
CA ILE A 9 -7.98 -11.41 0.06
C ILE A 9 -7.94 -12.22 1.35
N ILE A 10 -6.86 -12.11 2.11
CA ILE A 10 -6.65 -12.79 3.39
C ILE A 10 -6.73 -11.73 4.49
N GLY A 11 -7.67 -11.91 5.43
CA GLY A 11 -7.94 -10.95 6.49
C GLY A 11 -9.18 -10.09 6.21
N PRO A 12 -10.37 -10.50 6.67
CA PRO A 12 -11.65 -9.83 6.42
C PRO A 12 -11.87 -8.63 7.37
N GLY A 13 -10.80 -7.97 7.81
CA GLY A 13 -10.88 -6.77 8.65
C GLY A 13 -11.20 -5.52 7.85
N ASN A 14 -10.91 -4.35 8.43
CA ASN A 14 -11.12 -3.06 7.78
C ASN A 14 -10.37 -2.92 6.44
N ILE A 15 -9.08 -3.30 6.42
CA ILE A 15 -8.24 -3.23 5.21
C ILE A 15 -8.76 -4.19 4.14
N GLY A 16 -8.94 -5.47 4.45
CA GLY A 16 -9.39 -6.45 3.46
C GLY A 16 -10.80 -6.16 2.92
N THR A 17 -11.72 -5.70 3.76
CA THR A 17 -13.08 -5.35 3.33
C THR A 17 -13.10 -4.09 2.46
N ASP A 18 -12.31 -3.07 2.80
CA ASP A 18 -12.16 -1.87 1.97
C ASP A 18 -11.51 -2.20 0.62
N LEU A 19 -10.46 -3.05 0.63
CA LEU A 19 -9.81 -3.54 -0.57
C LEU A 19 -10.80 -4.31 -1.46
N LEU A 20 -11.65 -5.18 -0.90
CA LEU A 20 -12.68 -5.88 -1.67
C LEU A 20 -13.58 -4.91 -2.46
N MET A 21 -14.00 -3.80 -1.83
CA MET A 21 -14.82 -2.78 -2.50
C MET A 21 -14.07 -2.13 -3.67
N LYS A 22 -12.77 -1.88 -3.52
CA LYS A 22 -11.90 -1.33 -4.56
C LYS A 22 -11.69 -2.32 -5.71
N ILE A 23 -11.33 -3.58 -5.42
CA ILE A 23 -11.10 -4.60 -6.45
C ILE A 23 -12.35 -4.81 -7.31
N LYS A 24 -13.57 -4.76 -6.75
CA LYS A 24 -14.81 -4.90 -7.51
C LYS A 24 -14.97 -3.86 -8.64
N ARG A 25 -14.28 -2.71 -8.56
CA ARG A 25 -14.25 -1.68 -9.61
C ARG A 25 -13.04 -1.77 -10.53
N SER A 26 -12.06 -2.63 -10.21
CA SER A 26 -10.85 -2.79 -11.00
C SER A 26 -11.16 -3.40 -12.37
N GLU A 27 -10.51 -2.88 -13.40
CA GLU A 27 -10.54 -3.46 -14.75
C GLU A 27 -9.56 -4.62 -14.92
N TRP A 28 -8.64 -4.82 -13.97
CA TRP A 28 -7.49 -5.71 -14.09
C TRP A 28 -7.42 -6.78 -13.01
N VAL A 29 -8.18 -6.64 -11.93
CA VAL A 29 -8.22 -7.61 -10.84
C VAL A 29 -9.67 -8.01 -10.55
N GLU A 30 -9.89 -9.28 -10.26
CA GLU A 30 -11.20 -9.84 -9.91
C GLU A 30 -11.13 -10.50 -8.54
N PRO A 31 -11.93 -10.10 -7.53
CA PRO A 31 -11.91 -10.76 -6.24
C PRO A 31 -12.74 -12.04 -6.30
N VAL A 32 -12.15 -13.17 -5.92
CA VAL A 32 -12.81 -14.49 -5.95
C VAL A 32 -13.02 -15.04 -4.54
N TRP A 33 -12.02 -14.89 -3.68
CA TRP A 33 -12.04 -15.39 -2.30
C TRP A 33 -11.79 -14.30 -1.27
N MET A 34 -12.54 -14.35 -0.16
CA MET A 34 -12.22 -13.65 1.09
C MET A 34 -11.99 -14.70 2.17
N VAL A 35 -10.81 -14.66 2.79
CA VAL A 35 -10.33 -15.67 3.74
C VAL A 35 -10.21 -15.04 5.12
N GLY A 36 -10.80 -15.67 6.12
CA GLY A 36 -10.69 -15.29 7.53
C GLY A 36 -10.44 -16.49 8.44
N ILE A 37 -10.45 -16.24 9.75
CA ILE A 37 -10.32 -17.26 10.80
C ILE A 37 -11.48 -17.24 11.82
N ASP A 38 -12.36 -16.25 11.69
CA ASP A 38 -13.52 -16.08 12.55
C ASP A 38 -14.78 -16.20 11.68
N PRO A 39 -15.59 -17.26 11.83
CA PRO A 39 -16.80 -17.46 11.04
C PRO A 39 -17.83 -16.34 11.25
N GLU A 40 -17.76 -15.62 12.37
CA GLU A 40 -18.67 -14.52 12.67
C GLU A 40 -18.24 -13.16 12.10
N SER A 41 -17.09 -13.10 11.42
CA SER A 41 -16.55 -11.87 10.84
C SER A 41 -17.54 -11.16 9.91
N ASP A 42 -17.81 -9.88 10.18
CA ASP A 42 -18.64 -9.03 9.33
C ASP A 42 -18.09 -8.90 7.90
N GLY A 43 -16.76 -8.91 7.73
CA GLY A 43 -16.12 -8.87 6.42
C GLY A 43 -16.40 -10.12 5.59
N LEU A 44 -16.44 -11.31 6.21
CA LEU A 44 -16.84 -12.55 5.53
C LEU A 44 -18.32 -12.52 5.15
N LYS A 45 -19.20 -12.13 6.07
CA LYS A 45 -20.65 -11.99 5.81
C LYS A 45 -20.91 -11.02 4.64
N ARG A 46 -20.21 -9.89 4.62
CA ARG A 46 -20.28 -8.91 3.52
C ARG A 46 -19.76 -9.47 2.20
N ALA A 47 -18.61 -10.15 2.20
CA ALA A 47 -18.06 -10.78 1.00
C ALA A 47 -19.03 -11.81 0.41
N GLN A 48 -19.61 -12.66 1.26
CA GLN A 48 -20.62 -13.64 0.85
C GLN A 48 -21.86 -12.98 0.23
N ALA A 49 -22.37 -11.90 0.84
CA ALA A 49 -23.48 -11.12 0.29
C ALA A 49 -23.18 -10.49 -1.07
N MET A 50 -21.89 -10.30 -1.41
CA MET A 50 -21.41 -9.80 -2.70
C MET A 50 -21.06 -10.93 -3.69
N GLY A 51 -21.42 -12.18 -3.37
CA GLY A 51 -21.16 -13.37 -4.19
C GLY A 51 -19.69 -13.82 -4.22
N ILE A 52 -18.88 -13.39 -3.26
CA ILE A 52 -17.48 -13.82 -3.11
C ILE A 52 -17.44 -15.12 -2.31
N LYS A 53 -16.61 -16.07 -2.73
CA LYS A 53 -16.40 -17.31 -1.96
C LYS A 53 -15.69 -16.97 -0.65
N THR A 54 -16.11 -17.60 0.44
CA THR A 54 -15.55 -17.31 1.77
C THR A 54 -15.12 -18.58 2.48
N THR A 55 -14.10 -18.46 3.31
CA THR A 55 -13.70 -19.49 4.27
C THR A 55 -13.27 -18.85 5.58
N ALA A 56 -13.53 -19.55 6.69
CA ALA A 56 -13.07 -19.21 8.03
C ALA A 56 -11.94 -20.14 8.52
N GLU A 57 -11.38 -20.97 7.64
CA GLU A 57 -10.33 -21.95 7.95
C GLU A 57 -8.91 -21.40 7.70
N GLY A 58 -8.78 -20.08 7.56
CA GLY A 58 -7.53 -19.44 7.16
C GLY A 58 -7.11 -19.79 5.72
N VAL A 59 -5.83 -19.54 5.40
CA VAL A 59 -5.29 -19.79 4.06
C VAL A 59 -5.42 -21.25 3.64
N ASP A 60 -5.35 -22.18 4.59
CA ASP A 60 -5.47 -23.61 4.30
C ASP A 60 -6.83 -23.98 3.68
N GLY A 61 -7.90 -23.26 4.03
CA GLY A 61 -9.21 -23.46 3.44
C GLY A 61 -9.34 -23.06 1.96
N VAL A 62 -8.40 -22.25 1.43
CA VAL A 62 -8.41 -21.83 0.01
C VAL A 62 -7.40 -22.58 -0.85
N LEU A 63 -6.36 -23.20 -0.25
CA LEU A 63 -5.30 -23.90 -1.01
C LEU A 63 -5.82 -24.91 -2.04
N PRO A 64 -6.82 -25.76 -1.74
CA PRO A 64 -7.35 -26.72 -2.71
C PRO A 64 -7.97 -26.08 -3.96
N HIS A 65 -8.34 -24.79 -3.87
CA HIS A 65 -9.06 -24.07 -4.92
C HIS A 65 -8.18 -23.12 -5.73
N ILE A 66 -6.91 -22.90 -5.34
CA ILE A 66 -6.04 -21.89 -5.98
C ILE A 66 -5.87 -22.13 -7.49
N ILE A 67 -5.63 -23.39 -7.88
CA ILE A 67 -5.43 -23.76 -9.29
C ILE A 67 -6.77 -23.80 -10.03
N GLU A 68 -7.78 -24.46 -9.45
CA GLU A 68 -9.12 -24.61 -10.04
C GLU A 68 -9.77 -23.25 -10.34
N ASP A 69 -9.70 -22.32 -9.37
CA ASP A 69 -10.27 -20.98 -9.52
C ASP A 69 -9.36 -20.00 -10.24
N ASP A 70 -8.15 -20.41 -10.63
CA ASP A 70 -7.17 -19.59 -11.34
C ASP A 70 -6.72 -18.34 -10.53
N ILE A 71 -6.54 -18.48 -9.21
CA ILE A 71 -6.14 -17.38 -8.32
C ILE A 71 -4.68 -17.02 -8.56
N ARG A 72 -4.38 -15.88 -9.18
CA ARG A 72 -3.01 -15.47 -9.59
C ARG A 72 -2.37 -14.45 -8.65
N VAL A 73 -3.16 -13.74 -7.84
CA VAL A 73 -2.67 -12.76 -6.87
C VAL A 73 -3.36 -12.93 -5.52
N ALA A 74 -2.64 -12.63 -4.44
CA ALA A 74 -3.15 -12.67 -3.09
C ALA A 74 -2.79 -11.37 -2.35
N PHE A 75 -3.74 -10.86 -1.58
CA PHE A 75 -3.56 -9.69 -0.73
C PHE A 75 -3.60 -10.14 0.71
N ASP A 76 -2.52 -9.93 1.46
CA ASP A 76 -2.47 -10.27 2.88
C ASP A 76 -2.68 -9.03 3.74
N ALA A 77 -3.86 -8.96 4.37
CA ALA A 77 -4.28 -7.91 5.28
C ALA A 77 -4.46 -8.44 6.71
N THR A 78 -3.69 -9.46 7.10
CA THR A 78 -3.76 -10.10 8.43
C THR A 78 -2.80 -9.47 9.44
N SER A 79 -1.66 -10.12 9.72
CA SER A 79 -0.64 -9.68 10.65
C SER A 79 0.73 -10.16 10.21
N ALA A 80 1.78 -9.47 10.67
CA ALA A 80 3.15 -9.78 10.25
C ALA A 80 3.58 -11.22 10.55
N TYR A 81 3.10 -11.80 11.66
CA TYR A 81 3.54 -13.12 12.14
C TYR A 81 3.03 -14.29 11.28
N VAL A 82 1.91 -14.12 10.59
CA VAL A 82 1.31 -15.18 9.76
C VAL A 82 1.64 -15.03 8.29
N HIS A 83 2.04 -13.83 7.87
CA HIS A 83 2.28 -13.50 6.47
C HIS A 83 3.33 -14.40 5.80
N ALA A 84 4.42 -14.71 6.50
CA ALA A 84 5.49 -15.57 5.96
C ALA A 84 4.99 -16.96 5.56
N GLU A 85 4.17 -17.58 6.40
CA GLU A 85 3.63 -18.92 6.11
C GLU A 85 2.54 -18.87 5.02
N ASN A 86 1.68 -17.84 5.05
CA ASN A 86 0.71 -17.60 3.97
C ASN A 86 1.41 -17.44 2.62
N SER A 87 2.45 -16.59 2.58
CA SER A 87 3.22 -16.33 1.37
C SER A 87 3.93 -17.57 0.87
N ARG A 88 4.55 -18.37 1.75
CA ARG A 88 5.20 -19.61 1.34
C ARG A 88 4.23 -20.55 0.63
N LYS A 89 3.08 -20.84 1.26
CA LYS A 89 2.04 -21.73 0.71
C LYS A 89 1.49 -21.26 -0.64
N LEU A 90 1.28 -19.96 -0.80
CA LEU A 90 0.70 -19.38 -2.02
C LEU A 90 1.74 -19.19 -3.14
N ASN A 91 2.99 -18.83 -2.80
CA ASN A 91 4.07 -18.72 -3.77
C ASN A 91 4.42 -20.09 -4.39
N GLU A 92 4.39 -21.18 -3.59
CA GLU A 92 4.56 -22.57 -4.08
C GLU A 92 3.51 -22.93 -5.15
N LEU A 93 2.35 -22.27 -5.15
CA LEU A 93 1.27 -22.42 -6.14
C LEU A 93 1.28 -21.31 -7.20
N GLY A 94 2.38 -20.56 -7.33
CA GLY A 94 2.57 -19.51 -8.33
C GLY A 94 1.65 -18.29 -8.16
N VAL A 95 1.22 -18.00 -6.92
CA VAL A 95 0.40 -16.82 -6.60
C VAL A 95 1.32 -15.67 -6.17
N ILE A 96 1.16 -14.50 -6.79
CA ILE A 96 1.91 -13.29 -6.40
C ILE A 96 1.31 -12.74 -5.10
N MET A 97 2.15 -12.48 -4.10
CA MET A 97 1.76 -11.96 -2.80
C MET A 97 1.96 -10.45 -2.71
N ILE A 98 0.91 -9.74 -2.31
CA ILE A 98 0.93 -8.32 -1.95
C ILE A 98 0.69 -8.23 -0.45
N ASP A 99 1.74 -7.90 0.28
CA ASP A 99 1.75 -7.82 1.73
C ASP A 99 1.34 -6.42 2.20
N LEU A 100 0.14 -6.30 2.80
CA LEU A 100 -0.34 -5.08 3.44
C LEU A 100 -0.02 -5.04 4.95
N THR A 101 0.74 -6.02 5.44
CA THR A 101 1.20 -6.13 6.82
C THR A 101 2.62 -5.54 6.96
N PRO A 102 3.13 -5.34 8.19
CA PRO A 102 4.50 -4.91 8.39
C PRO A 102 5.53 -6.07 8.37
N ALA A 103 5.20 -7.25 7.83
CA ALA A 103 6.13 -8.40 7.83
C ALA A 103 7.41 -8.13 7.05
N ALA A 104 7.30 -7.43 5.91
CA ALA A 104 8.43 -6.96 5.10
C ALA A 104 9.43 -8.06 4.73
N ILE A 105 8.93 -9.25 4.35
CA ILE A 105 9.76 -10.37 3.89
C ILE A 105 10.15 -10.24 2.40
N GLY A 106 9.31 -9.57 1.61
CA GLY A 106 9.61 -9.14 0.24
C GLY A 106 10.08 -7.68 0.19
N PRO A 107 10.60 -7.22 -0.97
CA PRO A 107 11.02 -5.84 -1.14
C PRO A 107 9.87 -4.84 -0.97
N PHE A 108 10.20 -3.63 -0.51
CA PHE A 108 9.26 -2.53 -0.38
C PHE A 108 8.79 -2.04 -1.75
N CYS A 109 7.47 -1.91 -1.93
CA CYS A 109 6.84 -1.42 -3.15
C CYS A 109 6.06 -0.13 -2.86
N VAL A 110 6.42 0.95 -3.56
CA VAL A 110 5.68 2.20 -3.61
C VAL A 110 5.35 2.48 -5.08
N PRO A 111 4.07 2.39 -5.50
CA PRO A 111 3.70 2.30 -6.91
C PRO A 111 4.36 3.31 -7.87
N PRO A 112 4.36 4.62 -7.58
CA PRO A 112 4.94 5.59 -8.50
C PRO A 112 6.48 5.65 -8.49
N VAL A 113 7.15 4.88 -7.62
CA VAL A 113 8.61 4.94 -7.44
C VAL A 113 9.30 3.72 -8.04
N ASN A 114 8.88 2.50 -7.66
CA ASN A 114 9.65 1.29 -7.98
C ASN A 114 8.82 0.08 -8.44
N LEU A 115 7.50 0.22 -8.62
CA LEU A 115 6.64 -0.90 -9.04
C LEU A 115 7.00 -1.47 -10.41
N VAL A 116 7.43 -0.63 -11.35
CA VAL A 116 7.86 -1.09 -12.69
C VAL A 116 9.05 -2.06 -12.58
N GLN A 117 9.96 -1.84 -11.62
CA GLN A 117 11.10 -2.73 -11.41
C GLN A 117 10.64 -4.07 -10.83
N HIS A 118 9.83 -4.04 -9.77
CA HIS A 118 9.28 -5.25 -9.13
C HIS A 118 8.46 -6.10 -10.10
N ALA A 119 7.70 -5.45 -11.00
CA ALA A 119 6.96 -6.14 -12.04
C ALA A 119 7.91 -6.87 -13.01
N LYS A 120 8.95 -6.18 -13.51
CA LYS A 120 9.94 -6.78 -14.43
C LYS A 120 10.70 -7.95 -13.82
N GLU A 121 11.01 -7.87 -12.54
CA GLU A 121 11.70 -8.94 -11.79
C GLU A 121 10.75 -10.09 -11.39
N LEU A 122 9.44 -9.90 -11.57
CA LEU A 122 8.39 -10.81 -11.12
C LEU A 122 8.57 -11.18 -9.63
N GLU A 123 8.71 -10.16 -8.79
CA GLU A 123 8.80 -10.36 -7.35
C GLU A 123 7.52 -11.02 -6.83
N MET A 124 7.65 -12.28 -6.40
CA MET A 124 6.52 -13.11 -5.97
C MET A 124 5.95 -12.66 -4.62
N ASN A 125 6.64 -11.79 -3.90
CA ASN A 125 6.15 -11.14 -2.69
C ASN A 125 6.64 -9.69 -2.67
N VAL A 126 5.73 -8.73 -2.57
CA VAL A 126 6.07 -7.32 -2.39
C VAL A 126 5.36 -6.76 -1.15
N ASN A 127 6.08 -5.93 -0.39
CA ASN A 127 5.57 -5.31 0.83
C ASN A 127 5.15 -3.86 0.60
N MET A 128 3.94 -3.52 1.03
CA MET A 128 3.36 -2.19 0.86
C MET A 128 3.80 -1.17 1.93
N VAL A 129 4.87 -1.47 2.67
CA VAL A 129 5.46 -0.60 3.69
C VAL A 129 4.45 -0.30 4.81
N THR A 130 3.96 0.93 4.88
CA THR A 130 3.00 1.44 5.86
C THR A 130 2.15 2.51 5.20
N CYS A 131 1.02 2.88 5.81
CA CYS A 131 0.18 3.94 5.29
C CYS A 131 0.92 5.29 5.20
N GLY A 132 1.73 5.61 6.22
CA GLY A 132 2.59 6.79 6.20
C GLY A 132 3.63 6.69 5.09
N GLY A 133 4.23 5.51 4.88
CA GLY A 133 5.18 5.27 3.80
C GLY A 133 4.56 5.53 2.42
N GLN A 134 3.40 4.93 2.13
CA GLN A 134 2.70 5.14 0.86
C GLN A 134 2.30 6.62 0.64
N ALA A 135 2.00 7.35 1.72
CA ALA A 135 1.67 8.77 1.65
C ALA A 135 2.87 9.71 1.49
N THR A 136 4.07 9.30 1.88
CA THR A 136 5.20 10.23 2.06
C THR A 136 6.45 9.87 1.28
N ILE A 137 6.74 8.58 1.06
CA ILE A 137 7.90 8.14 0.27
C ILE A 137 7.86 8.66 -1.17
N PRO A 138 6.69 8.75 -1.87
CA PRO A 138 6.64 9.41 -3.16
C PRO A 138 7.20 10.83 -3.12
N MET A 139 6.93 11.60 -2.06
CA MET A 139 7.42 12.97 -1.92
C MET A 139 8.93 13.02 -1.67
N VAL A 140 9.47 12.10 -0.85
CA VAL A 140 10.93 11.97 -0.67
C VAL A 140 11.59 11.62 -2.00
N ALA A 141 11.04 10.65 -2.74
CA ALA A 141 11.52 10.26 -4.07
C ALA A 141 11.47 11.41 -5.08
N ALA A 142 10.42 12.24 -5.03
CA ALA A 142 10.29 13.41 -5.89
C ALA A 142 11.40 14.45 -5.64
N VAL A 143 11.89 14.59 -4.41
CA VAL A 143 13.05 15.45 -4.12
C VAL A 143 14.34 14.75 -4.52
N SER A 144 14.53 13.49 -4.12
CA SER A 144 15.79 12.76 -4.31
C SER A 144 16.13 12.48 -5.78
N GLN A 145 15.13 12.36 -6.65
CA GLN A 145 15.36 12.22 -8.09
C GLN A 145 15.85 13.52 -8.76
N VAL A 146 15.72 14.66 -8.08
CA VAL A 146 16.22 15.96 -8.56
C VAL A 146 17.60 16.24 -7.97
N GLN A 147 17.75 16.07 -6.65
CA GLN A 147 19.00 16.34 -5.93
C GLN A 147 19.19 15.37 -4.74
N PRO A 148 20.44 15.05 -4.36
CA PRO A 148 20.72 14.20 -3.20
C PRO A 148 20.10 14.73 -1.90
N VAL A 149 19.46 13.82 -1.16
CA VAL A 149 18.80 14.09 0.13
C VAL A 149 19.62 13.44 1.25
N GLU A 150 20.21 14.26 2.11
CA GLU A 150 20.99 13.80 3.27
C GLU A 150 20.07 13.18 4.33
N TYR A 151 18.91 13.81 4.57
CA TYR A 151 17.98 13.38 5.60
C TYR A 151 16.53 13.56 5.16
N GLY A 152 15.72 12.52 5.30
CA GLY A 152 14.27 12.52 5.07
C GLY A 152 13.52 12.22 6.36
N GLU A 153 12.56 13.07 6.73
CA GLU A 153 11.69 12.86 7.88
C GLU A 153 10.23 12.99 7.49
N ILE A 154 9.42 12.06 7.98
CA ILE A 154 7.97 12.07 7.76
C ILE A 154 7.22 12.09 9.09
N ILE A 155 6.09 12.77 9.11
CA ILE A 155 5.18 12.84 10.26
C ILE A 155 3.77 12.50 9.78
N ALA A 156 3.32 11.29 10.06
CA ALA A 156 1.97 10.84 9.74
C ALA A 156 1.02 11.13 10.91
N THR A 157 -0.01 11.93 10.68
CA THR A 157 -1.04 12.25 11.67
C THR A 157 -2.37 11.66 11.24
N VAL A 158 -2.91 10.75 12.05
CA VAL A 158 -4.12 9.97 11.73
C VAL A 158 -5.17 10.09 12.84
N SER A 159 -6.43 9.87 12.49
CA SER A 159 -7.50 9.84 13.48
C SER A 159 -7.42 8.59 14.35
N SER A 160 -7.73 8.73 15.65
CA SER A 160 -7.78 7.60 16.59
C SER A 160 -8.71 6.47 16.15
N LYS A 161 -9.82 6.82 15.49
CA LYS A 161 -10.82 5.88 14.97
C LYS A 161 -10.30 5.07 13.77
N SER A 162 -9.35 5.62 13.00
CA SER A 162 -8.71 4.91 11.88
C SER A 162 -7.53 4.02 12.30
N ALA A 163 -7.02 4.18 13.52
CA ALA A 163 -5.93 3.38 14.07
C ALA A 163 -6.48 2.19 14.88
N GLY A 164 -6.63 1.04 14.21
CA GLY A 164 -7.08 -0.20 14.82
C GLY A 164 -6.06 -0.85 15.78
N PRO A 165 -6.44 -1.94 16.47
CA PRO A 165 -5.56 -2.63 17.42
C PRO A 165 -4.23 -3.08 16.81
N GLY A 166 -4.22 -3.52 15.55
CA GLY A 166 -3.02 -3.92 14.83
C GLY A 166 -2.00 -2.78 14.74
N THR A 167 -2.41 -1.59 14.29
CA THR A 167 -1.56 -0.40 14.24
C THR A 167 -1.01 -0.03 15.62
N ARG A 168 -1.86 -0.06 16.65
CA ARG A 168 -1.49 0.34 18.02
C ARG A 168 -0.48 -0.60 18.66
N LYS A 169 -0.55 -1.90 18.37
CA LYS A 169 0.39 -2.91 18.88
C LYS A 169 1.72 -2.92 18.14
N ASN A 170 1.81 -2.33 16.94
CA ASN A 170 2.98 -2.37 16.07
C ASN A 170 3.51 -0.95 15.72
N ILE A 171 3.45 -0.02 16.68
CA ILE A 171 3.80 1.39 16.44
C ILE A 171 5.32 1.57 16.22
N ASP A 172 6.14 0.74 16.85
CA ASP A 172 7.59 0.76 16.70
C ASP A 172 8.01 0.18 15.34
N GLU A 173 7.32 -0.86 14.86
CA GLU A 173 7.48 -1.40 13.52
C GLU A 173 7.11 -0.33 12.48
N PHE A 174 6.01 0.41 12.69
CA PHE A 174 5.64 1.52 11.81
C PHE A 174 6.81 2.51 11.64
N THR A 175 7.40 2.97 12.74
CA THR A 175 8.48 3.97 12.66
C THR A 175 9.73 3.41 11.99
N ARG A 176 10.18 2.20 12.35
CA ARG A 176 11.38 1.57 11.80
C ARG A 176 11.24 1.20 10.33
N THR A 177 10.13 0.55 9.95
CA THR A 177 9.87 0.14 8.57
C THR A 177 9.73 1.35 7.65
N THR A 178 9.00 2.38 8.10
CA THR A 178 8.80 3.59 7.29
C THR A 178 10.12 4.37 7.14
N ALA A 179 10.92 4.52 8.21
CA ALA A 179 12.23 5.15 8.12
C ALA A 179 13.15 4.41 7.14
N SER A 180 13.21 3.08 7.21
CA SER A 180 14.02 2.28 6.27
C SER A 180 13.53 2.41 4.81
N ALA A 181 12.23 2.58 4.59
CA ALA A 181 11.69 2.76 3.25
C ALA A 181 11.88 4.20 2.72
N VAL A 182 11.90 5.21 3.60
CA VAL A 182 12.35 6.57 3.26
C VAL A 182 13.78 6.55 2.72
N GLU A 183 14.64 5.70 3.28
CA GLU A 183 16.01 5.51 2.78
C GLU A 183 16.04 4.71 1.47
N LYS A 184 15.58 3.45 1.52
CA LYS A 184 15.76 2.48 0.42
C LYS A 184 14.92 2.77 -0.82
N VAL A 185 13.75 3.36 -0.64
CA VAL A 185 12.80 3.65 -1.74
C VAL A 185 12.71 5.14 -1.98
N GLY A 186 12.67 5.96 -0.92
CA GLY A 186 12.65 7.41 -1.04
C GLY A 186 13.97 8.01 -1.51
N GLY A 187 15.11 7.34 -1.30
CA GLY A 187 16.42 7.80 -1.75
C GLY A 187 17.10 8.80 -0.81
N ALA A 188 16.62 8.98 0.42
CA ALA A 188 17.35 9.72 1.45
C ALA A 188 18.50 8.88 2.02
N LYS A 189 19.63 9.51 2.40
CA LYS A 189 20.72 8.76 3.06
C LYS A 189 20.33 8.28 4.47
N GLN A 190 19.54 9.08 5.19
CA GLN A 190 19.00 8.74 6.49
C GLN A 190 17.51 9.07 6.58
N GLY A 191 16.73 8.15 7.13
CA GLY A 191 15.28 8.26 7.26
C GLY A 191 14.81 8.38 8.70
N LYS A 192 13.71 9.10 8.91
CA LYS A 192 12.94 9.10 10.16
C LYS A 192 11.44 9.10 9.87
N ALA A 193 10.68 8.40 10.70
CA ALA A 193 9.23 8.44 10.67
C ALA A 193 8.66 8.65 12.07
N ILE A 194 7.65 9.51 12.15
CA ILE A 194 6.84 9.77 13.34
C ILE A 194 5.38 9.49 13.00
N ILE A 195 4.65 8.91 13.95
CA ILE A 195 3.20 8.76 13.87
C ILE A 195 2.53 9.43 15.05
N ILE A 196 1.48 10.21 14.78
CA ILE A 196 0.64 10.88 15.78
C ILE A 196 -0.79 10.38 15.62
N ILE A 197 -1.37 9.92 16.72
CA ILE A 197 -2.76 9.47 16.77
C ILE A 197 -3.58 10.52 17.51
N ASN A 198 -4.49 11.19 16.81
CA ASN A 198 -5.26 12.31 17.34
C ASN A 198 -6.75 11.93 17.51
N PRO A 199 -7.35 12.14 18.71
CA PRO A 199 -8.74 11.76 19.01
C PRO A 199 -9.78 12.87 18.75
N ALA A 200 -9.45 13.93 18.02
CA ALA A 200 -10.37 15.05 17.74
C ALA A 200 -11.69 14.60 17.09
N GLU A 201 -12.76 15.37 17.36
CA GLU A 201 -14.08 15.22 16.75
C GLU A 201 -14.52 16.55 16.10
N PRO A 202 -14.94 16.57 14.82
CA PRO A 202 -15.02 15.43 13.91
C PRO A 202 -13.63 14.83 13.62
N PRO A 203 -13.54 13.52 13.27
CA PRO A 203 -12.25 12.88 13.05
C PRO A 203 -11.51 13.56 11.90
N LEU A 204 -10.25 13.93 12.17
CA LEU A 204 -9.38 14.57 11.18
C LEU A 204 -9.13 13.65 9.97
N LEU A 205 -9.02 14.27 8.79
CA LEU A 205 -8.40 13.62 7.64
C LEU A 205 -6.94 13.28 7.97
N MET A 206 -6.39 12.26 7.31
CA MET A 206 -4.97 11.96 7.42
C MET A 206 -4.15 13.15 6.89
N ARG A 207 -3.13 13.54 7.65
CA ARG A 207 -2.19 14.59 7.29
C ARG A 207 -0.79 14.04 7.40
N ASP A 208 0.04 14.35 6.41
CA ASP A 208 1.43 13.95 6.43
C ASP A 208 2.30 15.16 6.15
N THR A 209 3.32 15.36 6.98
CA THR A 209 4.36 16.36 6.72
C THR A 209 5.62 15.61 6.32
N VAL A 210 6.27 16.08 5.25
CA VAL A 210 7.52 15.53 4.75
C VAL A 210 8.58 16.62 4.75
N HIS A 211 9.70 16.35 5.40
CA HIS A 211 10.90 17.18 5.39
C HIS A 211 12.02 16.45 4.66
N CYS A 212 12.62 17.09 3.67
CA CYS A 212 13.84 16.62 3.03
C CYS A 212 14.93 17.68 3.21
N LEU A 213 16.10 17.25 3.68
CA LEU A 213 17.29 18.08 3.76
C LEU A 213 18.20 17.75 2.58
N THR A 214 18.35 18.67 1.63
CA THR A 214 19.24 18.49 0.47
C THR A 214 20.71 18.73 0.86
N GLU A 215 21.63 18.07 0.17
CA GLU A 215 23.08 18.27 0.40
C GLU A 215 23.59 19.64 -0.05
N SER A 216 22.99 20.17 -1.12
CA SER A 216 23.28 21.49 -1.69
C SER A 216 22.06 22.40 -1.62
N GLU A 217 22.23 23.67 -2.01
CA GLU A 217 21.10 24.59 -2.19
C GLU A 217 20.02 23.95 -3.10
N PRO A 218 18.73 23.95 -2.69
CA PRO A 218 17.68 23.30 -3.46
C PRO A 218 17.40 24.01 -4.79
N ASP A 219 17.35 23.26 -5.89
CA ASP A 219 16.76 23.72 -7.14
C ASP A 219 15.24 23.77 -6.96
N GLN A 220 14.76 24.91 -6.47
CA GLN A 220 13.37 25.08 -6.05
C GLN A 220 12.40 24.84 -7.21
N ALA A 221 12.76 25.25 -8.43
CA ALA A 221 11.91 25.11 -9.60
C ALA A 221 11.80 23.64 -10.02
N ALA A 222 12.93 22.93 -10.13
CA ALA A 222 12.94 21.53 -10.52
C ALA A 222 12.27 20.65 -9.46
N ILE A 223 12.54 20.88 -8.17
CA ILE A 223 11.89 20.15 -7.07
C ILE A 223 10.38 20.39 -7.07
N THR A 224 9.93 21.63 -7.24
CA THR A 224 8.49 21.94 -7.28
C THR A 224 7.80 21.22 -8.44
N ALA A 225 8.39 21.25 -9.63
CA ALA A 225 7.85 20.53 -10.79
C ALA A 225 7.78 19.01 -10.55
N SER A 226 8.84 18.44 -9.98
CA SER A 226 8.92 17.02 -9.63
C SER A 226 7.85 16.59 -8.62
N VAL A 227 7.69 17.36 -7.53
CA VAL A 227 6.66 17.11 -6.51
C VAL A 227 5.25 17.16 -7.10
N GLN A 228 4.95 18.17 -7.92
CA GLN A 228 3.64 18.30 -8.57
C GLN A 228 3.36 17.15 -9.54
N ALA A 229 4.37 16.66 -10.27
CA ALA A 229 4.24 15.48 -11.12
C ALA A 229 3.95 14.23 -10.27
N MET A 230 4.70 14.03 -9.18
CA MET A 230 4.52 12.88 -8.29
C MET A 230 3.14 12.86 -7.62
N VAL A 231 2.62 14.02 -7.20
CA VAL A 231 1.25 14.13 -6.65
C VAL A 231 0.23 13.62 -7.67
N LYS A 232 0.36 14.01 -8.95
CA LYS A 232 -0.53 13.54 -10.02
C LYS A 232 -0.43 12.02 -10.25
N GLU A 233 0.77 11.45 -10.12
CA GLU A 233 0.95 10.00 -10.22
C GLU A 233 0.25 9.25 -9.08
N VAL A 234 0.37 9.73 -7.84
CA VAL A 234 -0.35 9.14 -6.69
C VAL A 234 -1.87 9.30 -6.86
N GLN A 235 -2.32 10.45 -7.38
CA GLN A 235 -3.74 10.73 -7.62
C GLN A 235 -4.41 9.79 -8.62
N LYS A 236 -3.65 9.07 -9.46
CA LYS A 236 -4.21 8.05 -10.36
C LYS A 236 -4.90 6.91 -9.60
N TYR A 237 -4.44 6.60 -8.39
CA TYR A 237 -5.02 5.55 -7.54
C TYR A 237 -5.59 6.07 -6.21
N VAL A 238 -5.21 7.28 -5.76
CA VAL A 238 -5.82 7.95 -4.59
C VAL A 238 -6.24 9.39 -4.95
N PRO A 239 -7.45 9.59 -5.50
CA PRO A 239 -7.91 10.92 -5.94
C PRO A 239 -7.95 12.00 -4.85
N GLY A 240 -8.08 11.60 -3.58
CA GLY A 240 -8.07 12.50 -2.43
C GLY A 240 -6.68 12.85 -1.88
N TYR A 241 -5.60 12.41 -2.51
CA TYR A 241 -4.22 12.75 -2.14
C TYR A 241 -3.86 14.16 -2.64
N ARG A 242 -3.55 15.09 -1.72
CA ARG A 242 -3.37 16.51 -2.04
C ARG A 242 -2.15 17.11 -1.34
N LEU A 243 -1.40 17.93 -2.07
CA LEU A 243 -0.43 18.86 -1.49
C LEU A 243 -1.19 20.10 -1.02
N VAL A 244 -1.37 20.25 0.29
CA VAL A 244 -2.12 21.38 0.87
C VAL A 244 -1.26 22.62 1.06
N ASN A 245 0.04 22.44 1.21
CA ASN A 245 1.01 23.52 1.27
C ASN A 245 2.41 23.04 0.83
N GLY A 246 3.18 23.94 0.25
CA GLY A 246 4.55 23.71 -0.20
C GLY A 246 4.69 23.29 -1.67
N PRO A 247 5.91 22.88 -2.10
CA PRO A 247 7.12 22.80 -1.27
C PRO A 247 7.53 24.15 -0.68
N VAL A 248 7.83 24.20 0.62
CA VAL A 248 8.38 25.37 1.32
C VAL A 248 9.87 25.17 1.49
N PHE A 249 10.67 26.14 1.05
CA PHE A 249 12.13 26.10 1.10
C PHE A 249 12.65 26.99 2.24
N ASP A 250 13.50 26.43 3.09
CA ASP A 250 14.14 27.13 4.21
C ASP A 250 15.59 26.63 4.33
N GLY A 251 16.53 27.40 3.75
CA GLY A 251 17.87 26.92 3.47
C GLY A 251 17.82 25.66 2.60
N ASN A 252 18.47 24.58 3.06
CA ASN A 252 18.46 23.29 2.38
C ASN A 252 17.25 22.41 2.73
N ARG A 253 16.33 22.89 3.57
CA ARG A 253 15.15 22.11 3.96
C ARG A 253 13.99 22.38 3.00
N VAL A 254 13.47 21.31 2.42
CA VAL A 254 12.23 21.28 1.63
C VAL A 254 11.13 20.68 2.50
N SER A 255 10.03 21.40 2.70
CA SER A 255 8.88 20.94 3.50
C SER A 255 7.62 20.84 2.66
N MET A 256 6.96 19.69 2.69
CA MET A 256 5.73 19.41 1.95
C MET A 256 4.65 18.96 2.93
N PHE A 257 3.43 19.48 2.75
CA PHE A 257 2.30 19.21 3.64
C PHE A 257 1.20 18.55 2.83
N MET A 258 0.89 17.32 3.18
CA MET A 258 -0.05 16.46 2.48
C MET A 258 -1.34 16.30 3.28
N GLU A 259 -2.41 16.05 2.56
CA GLU A 259 -3.69 15.57 3.08
C GLU A 259 -4.16 14.40 2.24
N VAL A 260 -4.73 13.38 2.90
CA VAL A 260 -5.24 12.18 2.24
C VAL A 260 -6.69 11.99 2.65
N GLU A 261 -7.60 12.31 1.73
CA GLU A 261 -9.03 11.98 1.84
C GLU A 261 -9.29 10.61 1.20
N GLY A 262 -9.83 9.66 1.95
CA GLY A 262 -10.23 8.36 1.42
C GLY A 262 -11.49 8.46 0.56
N LEU A 263 -11.71 7.49 -0.34
CA LEU A 263 -12.85 7.51 -1.26
C LEU A 263 -14.21 7.29 -0.57
N GLY A 264 -14.22 6.67 0.60
CA GLY A 264 -15.47 6.37 1.31
C GLY A 264 -16.12 5.05 0.90
N ASP A 265 -15.33 4.08 0.41
CA ASP A 265 -15.84 2.81 -0.15
C ASP A 265 -16.50 1.91 0.89
N TYR A 266 -15.74 1.64 1.96
CA TYR A 266 -16.20 0.94 3.15
C TYR A 266 -15.94 1.79 4.39
N LEU A 267 -14.76 2.39 4.44
CA LEU A 267 -14.30 3.21 5.55
C LEU A 267 -14.77 4.66 5.37
N PRO A 268 -14.99 5.41 6.46
CA PRO A 268 -15.26 6.84 6.36
C PRO A 268 -14.12 7.58 5.67
N LYS A 269 -14.42 8.68 4.97
CA LYS A 269 -13.44 9.47 4.20
C LYS A 269 -12.23 9.96 4.99
N TYR A 270 -12.36 10.13 6.31
CA TYR A 270 -11.24 10.49 7.18
C TYR A 270 -10.19 9.38 7.34
N SER A 271 -10.48 8.15 6.92
CA SER A 271 -9.60 6.99 7.02
C SER A 271 -8.65 6.89 5.82
N GLY A 272 -8.12 8.03 5.35
CA GLY A 272 -7.21 8.12 4.21
C GLY A 272 -5.95 7.25 4.37
N ASN A 273 -5.54 6.99 5.62
CA ASN A 273 -4.44 6.08 5.95
C ASN A 273 -4.72 4.63 5.54
N LEU A 274 -5.96 4.17 5.67
CA LEU A 274 -6.32 2.82 5.24
C LEU A 274 -6.57 2.80 3.73
N ASP A 275 -7.20 3.84 3.20
CA ASP A 275 -7.52 3.98 1.78
C ASP A 275 -6.26 4.02 0.89
N ILE A 276 -5.23 4.79 1.27
CA ILE A 276 -3.97 4.85 0.51
C ILE A 276 -3.24 3.51 0.49
N MET A 277 -3.32 2.75 1.58
CA MET A 277 -2.72 1.42 1.67
C MET A 277 -3.42 0.42 0.74
N THR A 278 -4.76 0.36 0.81
CA THR A 278 -5.54 -0.57 -0.02
C THR A 278 -5.48 -0.18 -1.50
N ALA A 279 -5.52 1.11 -1.82
CA ALA A 279 -5.38 1.61 -3.19
C ALA A 279 -3.99 1.34 -3.76
N ALA A 280 -2.92 1.54 -2.98
CA ALA A 280 -1.57 1.19 -3.41
C ALA A 280 -1.41 -0.31 -3.65
N GLY A 281 -1.95 -1.14 -2.75
CA GLY A 281 -1.96 -2.59 -2.91
C GLY A 281 -2.67 -3.02 -4.19
N LEU A 282 -3.88 -2.52 -4.43
CA LEU A 282 -4.60 -2.78 -5.68
C LEU A 282 -3.80 -2.31 -6.90
N ARG A 283 -3.25 -1.08 -6.90
CA ARG A 283 -2.48 -0.56 -8.03
C ARG A 283 -1.28 -1.43 -8.38
N THR A 284 -0.62 -2.01 -7.37
CA THR A 284 0.44 -3.00 -7.56
C THR A 284 -0.06 -4.21 -8.35
N ALA A 285 -1.16 -4.84 -7.92
CA ALA A 285 -1.74 -5.98 -8.63
C ALA A 285 -2.19 -5.63 -10.07
N GLU A 286 -2.79 -4.45 -10.25
CA GLU A 286 -3.22 -3.97 -11.57
C GLU A 286 -2.04 -3.84 -12.51
N MET A 287 -0.90 -3.32 -12.04
CA MET A 287 0.31 -3.25 -12.87
C MET A 287 0.84 -4.63 -13.25
N PHE A 288 0.89 -5.60 -12.33
CA PHE A 288 1.26 -6.98 -12.67
C PHE A 288 0.34 -7.56 -13.74
N ALA A 289 -0.97 -7.29 -13.66
CA ALA A 289 -1.93 -7.71 -14.67
C ALA A 289 -1.72 -7.03 -16.03
N GLU A 290 -1.50 -5.71 -16.03
CA GLU A 290 -1.21 -4.90 -17.22
C GLU A 290 0.05 -5.40 -17.93
N GLU A 291 1.15 -5.57 -17.20
CA GLU A 291 2.43 -6.03 -17.75
C GLU A 291 2.36 -7.47 -18.28
N ALA A 292 1.62 -8.35 -17.59
CA ALA A 292 1.41 -9.73 -18.06
C ALA A 292 0.55 -9.75 -19.34
N ASN A 293 -0.49 -8.92 -19.41
CA ASN A 293 -1.34 -8.79 -20.58
C ASN A 293 -0.58 -8.18 -21.77
N ASN A 294 0.35 -7.26 -21.52
CA ASN A 294 1.22 -6.68 -22.53
C ASN A 294 2.36 -7.62 -22.99
N GLY A 295 2.52 -8.77 -22.33
CA GLY A 295 3.58 -9.74 -22.63
C GLY A 295 4.97 -9.33 -22.15
N ASN A 296 5.07 -8.31 -21.30
CA ASN A 296 6.32 -7.85 -20.73
C ASN A 296 6.82 -8.77 -19.61
N ILE A 297 5.90 -9.48 -18.95
CA ILE A 297 6.19 -10.47 -17.92
C ILE A 297 5.40 -11.75 -18.20
N THR A 298 5.96 -12.89 -17.80
CA THR A 298 5.28 -14.18 -17.89
C THR A 298 4.93 -14.65 -16.48
N LEU A 299 3.64 -14.80 -16.19
CA LEU A 299 3.18 -15.33 -14.90
C LEU A 299 3.67 -16.78 -14.72
N PRO A 300 3.89 -17.23 -13.47
CA PRO A 300 4.36 -18.59 -13.22
C PRO A 300 3.49 -19.64 -13.91
N ALA A 301 4.14 -20.59 -14.59
CA ALA A 301 3.45 -21.75 -15.14
C ALA A 301 2.90 -22.59 -13.97
N ARG A 302 1.65 -23.04 -14.11
CA ARG A 302 0.96 -23.83 -13.10
C ARG A 302 0.44 -25.11 -13.75
N GLY A 303 0.63 -26.24 -13.06
CA GLY A 303 0.31 -27.58 -13.57
C GLY A 303 -1.15 -27.74 -13.94
#